data_AF-A0A9D7SJ69-F1
#
_entry.id   AF-A0A9D7SJ69-F1
#
_cell.length_a   1.000
_cell.length_b   1.000
_cell.length_c   1.000
_cell.angle_alpha   90.00
_cell.angle_beta   90.00
_cell.angle_gamma   90.00
#
_symmetry.space_group_name_H-M   'P 1'
#
loop_
_entity.id
_entity.type
_entity.pdbx_description
1 polymer ?
#
loop_
_entity_poly.entity_id
_entity_poly.type
_entity_poly.pdbx_seq_one_letter_code
_entity_poly.pdbx_strand_id
1 'polypeptide(L)'
;MVETNLPNGIYMVWQKSSHKGVDHYGVLDVGNCLRIAQTDGSRPTVIHQAPPAITLDTLENTGPWVVVAQSNNIEQSFQTFWQACGNPQYDWLSNNCEHFARSVVLGRRESTQIQNVVVAGALVLAVLGLTQAD
;
A
#
# COMPACT_ATOMS: atom_id res chain seq x y z
N MET A 1 10.81 -1.71 5.68
CA MET A 1 9.67 -2.33 6.41
C MET A 1 8.76 -1.20 6.85
N VAL A 2 7.44 -1.37 6.74
CA VAL A 2 6.49 -0.36 7.23
C VAL A 2 6.63 -0.24 8.75
N GLU A 3 6.86 0.97 9.24
CA GLU A 3 6.81 1.27 10.67
C GLU A 3 5.37 1.29 11.16
N THR A 4 5.10 0.82 12.38
CA THR A 4 3.74 0.77 12.95
C THR A 4 3.18 2.15 13.32
N ASN A 5 4.00 3.21 13.26
CA ASN A 5 3.64 4.59 13.63
C ASN A 5 3.45 5.52 12.41
N LEU A 6 2.90 5.01 11.32
CA LEU A 6 2.49 5.89 10.21
C LEU A 6 1.33 6.80 10.65
N PRO A 7 1.29 8.07 10.19
CA PRO A 7 0.11 8.90 10.38
C PRO A 7 -1.08 8.33 9.61
N ASN A 8 -2.29 8.71 10.02
CA ASN A 8 -3.51 8.31 9.32
C ASN A 8 -3.43 8.72 7.84
N GLY A 9 -3.85 7.80 6.96
CA GLY A 9 -3.77 8.00 5.53
C GLY A 9 -3.83 6.70 4.74
N ILE A 10 -3.74 6.87 3.42
CA ILE A 10 -3.81 5.77 2.45
C ILE A 10 -2.47 5.71 1.73
N TYR A 11 -1.85 4.54 1.74
CA TYR A 11 -0.51 4.33 1.21
C TYR A 11 -0.50 3.21 0.19
N MET A 12 0.38 3.33 -0.80
CA MET A 12 0.76 2.23 -1.67
C MET A 12 1.91 1.49 -1.01
N VAL A 13 1.76 0.18 -0.87
CA VAL A 13 2.79 -0.68 -0.30
C VAL A 13 3.17 -1.78 -1.27
N TRP A 14 4.39 -2.26 -1.14
CA TRP A 14 4.94 -3.36 -1.93
C TRP A 14 5.70 -4.36 -1.06
N GLN A 15 5.62 -5.64 -1.42
CA GLN A 15 6.49 -6.68 -0.90
C GLN A 15 6.91 -7.65 -2.00
N LYS A 16 8.05 -8.31 -1.81
CA LYS A 16 8.48 -9.39 -2.70
C LYS A 16 7.71 -10.67 -2.35
N SER A 17 6.92 -11.21 -3.29
CA SER A 17 6.19 -12.46 -3.04
C SER A 17 7.14 -13.64 -2.92
N SER A 18 7.14 -14.30 -1.75
CA SER A 18 7.94 -15.50 -1.49
C SER A 18 7.52 -16.71 -2.34
N HIS A 19 6.28 -16.73 -2.83
CA HIS A 19 5.71 -17.86 -3.57
C HIS A 19 5.90 -17.80 -5.08
N LYS A 20 5.93 -16.59 -5.67
CA LYS A 20 5.89 -16.41 -7.13
C LYS A 20 7.11 -15.69 -7.70
N GLY A 21 8.01 -15.17 -6.86
CA GLY A 21 9.15 -14.37 -7.31
C GLY A 21 8.77 -13.05 -7.99
N VAL A 22 7.49 -12.65 -7.92
CA VAL A 22 6.94 -11.41 -8.46
C VAL A 22 6.68 -10.38 -7.36
N ASP A 23 6.65 -9.13 -7.79
CA ASP A 23 6.29 -7.99 -6.97
C ASP A 23 4.80 -8.04 -6.59
N HIS A 24 4.50 -7.85 -5.31
CA HIS A 24 3.13 -7.83 -4.80
C HIS A 24 2.82 -6.45 -4.23
N TYR A 25 1.77 -5.82 -4.75
CA TYR A 25 1.35 -4.48 -4.33
C TYR A 25 0.05 -4.52 -3.55
N GLY A 26 -0.09 -3.60 -2.60
CA GLY A 26 -1.28 -3.44 -1.79
C GLY A 26 -1.55 -1.97 -1.47
N VAL A 27 -2.74 -1.74 -0.93
CA VAL A 27 -3.13 -0.47 -0.33
C VAL A 27 -3.10 -0.64 1.18
N LEU A 28 -2.32 0.18 1.87
CA LEU A 28 -2.32 0.25 3.32
C LEU A 28 -3.22 1.40 3.77
N ASP A 29 -4.26 1.08 4.54
CA ASP A 29 -5.16 2.03 5.17
C ASP A 29 -4.82 2.17 6.65
N VAL A 30 -4.43 3.38 7.06
CA VAL A 30 -4.09 3.75 8.43
C VAL A 30 -5.17 4.68 8.96
N GLY A 31 -5.84 4.27 10.05
CA GLY A 31 -6.93 5.05 10.65
C GLY A 31 -8.30 4.85 9.99
N ASN A 32 -8.48 3.80 9.18
CA ASN A 32 -9.74 3.50 8.47
C ASN A 32 -10.23 4.66 7.58
N CYS A 33 -9.32 5.24 6.81
CA CYS A 33 -9.60 6.34 5.89
C CYS A 33 -10.52 5.88 4.73
N LEU A 34 -10.53 4.58 4.40
CA LEU A 34 -11.43 4.02 3.38
C LEU A 34 -12.82 3.67 3.91
N ARG A 35 -13.06 3.81 5.22
CA ARG A 35 -14.34 3.55 5.91
C ARG A 35 -14.86 2.12 5.68
N ILE A 36 -13.95 1.16 5.77
CA ILE A 36 -14.22 -0.26 5.66
C ILE A 36 -14.86 -0.73 6.98
N ALA A 37 -16.08 -1.26 6.89
CA ALA A 37 -16.89 -1.65 8.07
C ALA A 37 -16.23 -2.73 8.94
N GLN A 38 -15.37 -3.56 8.35
CA GLN A 38 -14.65 -4.63 9.03
C GLN A 38 -13.45 -4.14 9.85
N THR A 39 -13.12 -2.85 9.78
CA THR A 39 -11.97 -2.25 10.47
C THR A 39 -12.43 -1.11 11.38
N ASP A 40 -11.82 -0.98 12.55
CA ASP A 40 -12.10 0.09 13.51
C ASP A 40 -11.10 1.25 13.41
N GLY A 41 -10.10 1.13 12.54
CA GLY A 41 -9.02 2.10 12.35
C GLY A 41 -7.94 2.08 13.43
N SER A 42 -8.06 1.23 14.45
CA SER A 42 -7.06 1.09 15.52
C SER A 42 -5.77 0.44 15.03
N ARG A 43 -5.88 -0.40 13.99
CA ARG A 43 -4.76 -1.12 13.38
C ARG A 43 -4.68 -0.81 11.88
N PRO A 44 -3.46 -0.55 11.36
CA PRO A 44 -3.25 -0.45 9.92
C PRO A 44 -3.72 -1.72 9.20
N THR A 45 -4.50 -1.55 8.15
CA THR A 45 -5.07 -2.64 7.37
C THR A 45 -4.46 -2.64 5.98
N VAL A 46 -3.90 -3.77 5.57
CA VAL A 46 -3.43 -4.01 4.21
C VAL A 46 -4.56 -4.61 3.41
N ILE A 47 -4.93 -3.93 2.33
CA ILE A 47 -5.84 -4.41 1.31
C ILE A 47 -4.98 -4.85 0.14
N HIS A 48 -4.96 -6.15 -0.10
CA HIS A 48 -4.15 -6.76 -1.13
C HIS A 48 -4.89 -7.93 -1.72
N GLN A 49 -4.51 -8.37 -2.91
CA GLN A 49 -5.23 -9.46 -3.56
C GLN A 49 -4.48 -10.79 -3.39
N ALA A 50 -5.16 -11.76 -2.79
CA ALA A 50 -4.80 -13.17 -2.89
C ALA A 50 -5.83 -13.86 -3.79
N PRO A 51 -5.47 -14.27 -5.03
CA PRO A 51 -6.35 -15.01 -5.92
C PRO A 51 -7.24 -16.04 -5.19
N PRO A 52 -8.59 -16.01 -5.34
CA PRO A 52 -9.38 -15.21 -6.29
C PRO A 52 -9.96 -13.88 -5.74
N ALA A 53 -9.64 -13.47 -4.51
CA ALA A 53 -10.36 -12.39 -3.83
C ALA A 53 -9.45 -11.23 -3.39
N ILE A 54 -10.06 -10.05 -3.20
CA ILE A 54 -9.44 -8.99 -2.39
C ILE A 54 -9.47 -9.46 -0.94
N THR A 55 -8.32 -9.39 -0.29
CA THR A 55 -8.12 -9.75 1.11
C THR A 55 -7.85 -8.49 1.92
N LEU A 56 -8.39 -8.46 3.14
CA LEU A 56 -8.16 -7.42 4.12
C LEU A 56 -7.52 -8.07 5.33
N ASP A 57 -6.26 -7.72 5.58
CA ASP A 57 -5.50 -8.26 6.69
C ASP A 57 -4.88 -7.12 7.49
N THR A 58 -4.74 -7.29 8.79
CA THR A 58 -3.96 -6.34 9.59
C THR A 58 -2.49 -6.42 9.19
N LEU A 59 -1.80 -5.27 9.16
CA LEU A 59 -0.41 -5.18 8.71
C LEU A 59 0.50 -6.20 9.41
N GLU A 60 0.30 -6.41 10.71
CA GLU A 60 1.02 -7.39 11.56
C GLU A 60 0.96 -8.84 11.05
N ASN A 61 -0.07 -9.20 10.27
CA ASN A 61 -0.32 -10.56 9.79
C ASN A 61 0.15 -10.80 8.34
N THR A 62 0.70 -9.79 7.66
CA THR A 62 0.92 -9.83 6.19
C THR A 62 2.37 -9.86 5.73
N GLY A 63 3.32 -9.84 6.68
CA GLY A 63 4.76 -9.85 6.38
C GLY A 63 5.37 -8.46 6.13
N PRO A 64 6.64 -8.40 5.69
CA PRO A 64 7.37 -7.14 5.58
C PRO A 64 7.02 -6.39 4.29
N TRP A 65 6.24 -5.33 4.43
CA TRP A 65 5.93 -4.39 3.35
C TRP A 65 6.90 -3.19 3.31
N VAL A 66 6.96 -2.51 2.18
CA VAL A 66 7.66 -1.24 1.97
C VAL A 66 6.65 -0.21 1.46
N VAL A 67 6.63 1.00 2.05
CA VAL A 67 5.82 2.11 1.53
C VAL A 67 6.45 2.63 0.25
N VAL A 68 5.64 2.74 -0.80
CA VAL A 68 6.04 3.24 -2.12
C VAL A 68 5.54 4.68 -2.32
N ALA A 69 4.31 4.96 -1.91
CA ALA A 69 3.70 6.28 -2.05
C ALA A 69 2.61 6.50 -1.00
N GLN A 70 2.25 7.76 -0.76
CA GLN A 70 1.11 8.17 0.05
C GLN A 70 0.12 8.96 -0.81
N SER A 71 -1.18 8.74 -0.59
CA SER A 71 -2.22 9.55 -1.22
C SER A 71 -2.17 10.98 -0.69
N ASN A 72 -2.24 11.94 -1.61
CA ASN A 72 -2.40 13.36 -1.29
C ASN A 72 -3.89 13.79 -1.27
N ASN A 73 -4.82 12.87 -1.55
CA ASN A 73 -6.25 13.13 -1.59
C ASN A 73 -7.04 11.89 -1.12
N ILE A 74 -7.28 11.82 0.19
CA ILE A 74 -7.97 10.70 0.83
C ILE A 74 -9.38 10.47 0.26
N GLU A 75 -10.13 11.54 -0.02
CA GLU A 75 -11.49 11.42 -0.54
C GLU A 75 -11.52 10.84 -1.96
N GLN A 76 -10.58 11.23 -2.82
CA GLN A 76 -10.45 10.62 -4.15
C GLN A 76 -10.05 9.14 -4.06
N SER A 77 -9.13 8.80 -3.14
CA SER A 77 -8.76 7.40 -2.89
C SER A 77 -9.93 6.57 -2.39
N PHE A 78 -10.75 7.11 -1.49
CA PHE A 78 -12.00 6.50 -1.02
C PHE A 78 -12.96 6.20 -2.18
N GLN A 79 -13.24 7.20 -3.02
CA GLN A 79 -14.15 7.03 -4.17
C GLN A 79 -13.63 5.98 -5.16
N THR A 80 -12.33 6.02 -5.46
CA THR A 80 -11.69 5.10 -6.41
C THR A 80 -11.72 3.67 -5.89
N PHE A 81 -11.47 3.46 -4.60
CA PHE A 81 -11.54 2.15 -3.96
C PHE A 81 -12.94 1.54 -4.06
N TRP A 82 -13.98 2.28 -3.67
CA TRP A 82 -15.34 1.76 -3.70
C TRP A 82 -15.88 1.55 -5.12
N GLN A 83 -15.47 2.40 -6.08
CA GLN A 83 -15.75 2.17 -7.49
C GLN A 83 -15.10 0.87 -8.00
N ALA A 84 -13.86 0.59 -7.60
CA ALA A 84 -13.15 -0.63 -7.95
C ALA A 84 -13.83 -1.88 -7.36
N CYS A 85 -14.23 -1.84 -6.09
CA CYS A 85 -14.95 -2.92 -5.42
C CYS A 85 -16.33 -3.19 -6.04
N GLY A 86 -16.98 -2.18 -6.62
CA GLY A 86 -18.26 -2.30 -7.31
C GLY A 86 -18.19 -2.92 -8.72
N ASN A 87 -16.99 -3.18 -9.27
CA ASN A 87 -16.81 -3.73 -10.61
C ASN A 87 -16.28 -5.18 -10.58
N PRO A 88 -17.16 -6.20 -10.69
CA PRO A 88 -16.78 -7.61 -10.59
C PRO A 88 -16.01 -8.14 -11.82
N GLN A 89 -15.91 -7.37 -12.92
CA GLN A 89 -15.21 -7.79 -14.15
C GLN A 89 -13.74 -7.37 -14.20
N TYR A 90 -13.24 -6.65 -13.20
CA TYR A 90 -11.85 -6.22 -13.20
C TYR A 90 -10.96 -7.39 -12.73
N ASP A 91 -10.15 -7.92 -13.65
CA ASP A 91 -9.34 -9.12 -13.39
C ASP A 91 -8.05 -8.75 -12.64
N TRP A 92 -8.14 -8.72 -11.31
CA TRP A 92 -7.06 -8.22 -10.44
C TRP A 92 -5.80 -9.14 -10.44
N LEU A 93 -5.92 -10.38 -10.90
CA LEU A 93 -5.15 -11.58 -10.50
C LEU A 93 -3.62 -11.66 -10.71
N SER A 94 -2.99 -10.86 -11.58
CA SER A 94 -1.52 -11.00 -11.76
C SER A 94 -0.79 -9.80 -12.35
N ASN A 95 -1.46 -8.96 -13.15
CA ASN A 95 -0.89 -7.71 -13.67
C ASN A 95 -1.54 -6.45 -13.05
N ASN A 96 -2.52 -6.61 -12.15
CA ASN A 96 -3.42 -5.54 -11.74
C ASN A 96 -3.32 -5.15 -10.27
N CYS A 97 -2.61 -5.88 -9.40
CA CYS A 97 -2.43 -5.45 -8.00
C CYS A 97 -1.69 -4.11 -7.92
N GLU A 98 -0.69 -3.90 -8.79
CA GLU A 98 -0.02 -2.61 -8.93
C GLU A 98 -0.98 -1.55 -9.47
N HIS A 99 -1.71 -1.84 -10.55
CA HIS A 99 -2.67 -0.89 -11.13
C HIS A 99 -3.78 -0.52 -10.17
N PHE A 100 -4.25 -1.47 -9.36
CA PHE A 100 -5.20 -1.23 -8.28
C PHE A 100 -4.61 -0.26 -7.27
N ALA A 101 -3.46 -0.60 -6.69
CA ALA A 101 -2.83 0.21 -5.66
C ALA A 101 -2.50 1.62 -6.17
N ARG A 102 -2.00 1.73 -7.40
CA ARG A 102 -1.75 3.03 -8.05
C ARG A 102 -3.03 3.80 -8.35
N SER A 103 -4.08 3.15 -8.82
CA SER A 103 -5.36 3.83 -9.07
C SER A 103 -5.93 4.41 -7.78
N VAL A 104 -5.94 3.62 -6.70
CA VAL A 104 -6.44 4.04 -5.39
C VAL A 104 -5.57 5.15 -4.80
N VAL A 105 -4.24 5.00 -4.81
CA VAL A 105 -3.33 5.90 -4.07
C VAL A 105 -2.94 7.13 -4.87
N LEU A 106 -2.76 7.01 -6.19
CA LEU A 106 -2.24 8.07 -7.07
C LEU A 106 -3.32 8.67 -7.99
N GLY A 107 -4.50 8.05 -8.08
CA GLY A 107 -5.59 8.53 -8.94
C GLY A 107 -5.33 8.42 -10.45
N ARG A 108 -4.30 7.66 -10.88
CA ARG A 108 -3.96 7.47 -12.31
C ARG A 108 -4.08 6.00 -12.73
N ARG A 109 -4.74 5.78 -13.86
CA ARG A 109 -4.78 4.50 -14.58
C ARG A 109 -3.76 4.52 -15.72
N GLU A 110 -2.47 4.54 -15.41
CA GLU A 110 -1.42 4.42 -16.44
C GLU A 110 -0.74 3.05 -16.37
N SER A 111 -0.59 2.44 -17.54
CA SER A 111 0.07 1.16 -17.78
C SER A 111 1.57 1.28 -17.48
N THR A 112 2.14 0.26 -16.84
CA THR A 112 3.53 0.22 -16.36
C THR A 112 4.50 0.13 -17.52
N GLN A 113 4.93 1.28 -18.03
CA GLN A 113 6.30 1.44 -18.49
C GLN A 113 6.90 2.63 -17.74
N ILE A 114 7.42 2.31 -16.55
CA ILE A 114 8.45 3.04 -15.81
C ILE A 114 8.60 4.51 -16.24
N GLN A 115 7.75 5.38 -15.71
CA GLN A 115 8.18 6.75 -15.49
C GLN A 115 8.57 6.88 -14.03
N ASN A 116 9.89 6.81 -13.86
CA ASN A 116 10.62 7.26 -12.69
C ASN A 116 10.06 8.58 -12.14
N VAL A 117 10.32 8.82 -10.85
CA VAL A 117 10.26 10.11 -10.13
C VAL A 117 8.84 10.42 -9.59
N VAL A 118 8.60 10.62 -8.29
CA VAL A 118 9.34 11.41 -7.29
C VAL A 118 9.42 10.67 -5.95
N VAL A 119 10.64 10.48 -5.45
CA VAL A 119 10.92 10.26 -4.02
C VAL A 119 10.56 11.53 -3.28
N ALA A 120 9.44 11.55 -2.58
CA ALA A 120 9.16 12.53 -1.54
C ALA A 120 9.25 11.79 -0.20
N GLY A 121 10.43 11.86 0.44
CA GLY A 121 10.64 11.31 1.78
C GLY A 121 11.93 10.50 1.97
N ALA A 122 13.07 10.97 1.44
CA ALA A 122 14.35 10.56 1.99
C ALA A 122 14.54 11.25 3.35
N LEU A 123 14.27 10.53 4.43
CA LEU A 123 14.79 10.86 5.77
C LEU A 123 15.07 9.55 6.51
N VAL A 124 16.07 8.82 6.04
CA VAL A 124 16.83 7.90 6.89
C VAL A 124 18.12 8.62 7.26
N LEU A 125 18.07 9.37 8.36
CA LEU A 125 19.27 9.71 9.11
C LEU A 125 19.79 8.40 9.71
N ALA A 126 20.80 7.80 9.08
CA ALA A 126 21.58 6.74 9.69
C ALA A 126 22.36 7.32 10.89
N VAL A 127 21.77 7.26 12.08
CA VAL A 127 22.51 7.36 13.34
C VAL A 127 23.09 5.99 13.63
N LEU A 128 24.31 5.75 13.14
CA LEU A 128 25.21 4.67 13.55
C LEU A 128 26.62 5.27 13.49
N GLY A 129 27.37 5.52 14.56
CA GLY A 129 27.12 5.37 15.98
C GLY A 129 28.12 6.26 16.73
N LEU A 130 27.74 6.63 17.95
CA LEU A 130 28.64 7.18 18.95
C LEU A 130 29.75 6.16 19.29
N THR A 131 30.95 6.72 19.54
CA THR A 131 31.97 6.24 20.49
C THR A 131 32.55 4.84 20.28
N GLN A 132 33.85 4.76 19.97
CA GLN A 132 34.82 4.34 20.99
C GLN A 132 36.13 5.13 20.82
N ALA A 133 36.48 5.84 21.89
CA ALA A 133 37.84 6.20 22.21
C ALA A 133 38.43 5.00 22.95
N ASP A 134 39.62 4.57 22.53
CA ASP A 134 40.78 4.22 23.36
C ASP A 134 41.97 3.85 22.44
#